data_AF-A0AA35R335-F1
#
_entry.id   AF-A0AA35R335-F1
#
_cell.length_a   1.000
_cell.length_b   1.000
_cell.length_c   1.000
_cell.angle_alpha   90.00
_cell.angle_beta   90.00
_cell.angle_gamma   90.00
#
_symmetry.space_group_name_H-M   'P 1'
#
loop_
_entity.id
_entity.type
_entity.pdbx_description
1 polymer ?
#
loop_
_entity_poly.entity_id
_entity_poly.type
_entity_poly.pdbx_seq_one_letter_code
_entity_poly.pdbx_strand_id
1 'polypeptide(L)' 'MGSLISQPIINFPQAAIMTTEAIQKRPVVINDAIAIRSMMNLCMSFDHRINDGAESSAFMQAMKRRLEAIGPNTTA' A
#
# COMPACT_ATOMS: atom_id res chain seq x y z
N MET A 1 4.39 -7.78 -12.34
CA MET A 1 5.09 -7.17 -11.19
C MET A 1 6.27 -6.39 -11.74
N GLY A 2 6.14 -5.06 -11.88
CA GLY A 2 7.13 -4.23 -12.57
C GLY A 2 6.69 -2.78 -12.73
N SER A 3 5.38 -2.51 -12.64
CA SER A 3 4.89 -1.15 -12.49
C SER A 3 5.25 -0.58 -11.12
N LEU A 4 5.43 0.74 -11.10
CA LEU A 4 5.65 1.53 -9.90
C LEU A 4 4.36 2.10 -9.34
N ILE A 5 3.39 2.38 -10.20
CA ILE A 5 2.08 2.95 -9.87
C ILE A 5 1.09 2.33 -10.85
N SER A 6 -0.09 1.97 -10.36
CA SER A 6 -1.18 1.53 -11.24
C SER A 6 -2.51 2.13 -10.78
N GLN A 7 -3.48 2.14 -11.69
CA GLN A 7 -4.87 2.43 -11.38
C GLN A 7 -5.69 1.17 -11.69
N PRO A 8 -5.90 0.30 -10.69
CA PRO A 8 -6.60 -0.95 -10.93
C PRO A 8 -8.08 -0.71 -11.24
N ILE A 9 -8.68 -1.54 -12.08
CA ILE A 9 -10.12 -1.51 -12.35
C ILE A 9 -10.82 -2.43 -11.35
N ILE A 10 -11.83 -1.90 -10.66
CA ILE A 10 -12.61 -2.66 -9.69
C ILE A 10 -13.29 -3.83 -10.40
N ASN A 11 -13.12 -5.03 -9.86
CA ASN A 11 -13.83 -6.21 -10.34
C ASN A 11 -15.25 -6.23 -9.75
N PHE A 12 -16.20 -5.69 -10.51
CA PHE A 12 -17.60 -5.61 -10.08
C PHE A 12 -18.15 -7.02 -9.73
N PRO A 13 -18.88 -7.20 -8.61
CA PRO A 13 -19.49 -6.19 -7.73
C PRO A 13 -18.69 -5.81 -6.48
N GLN A 14 -17.36 -5.96 -6.46
CA GLN A 14 -16.55 -5.56 -5.31
C GLN A 14 -16.54 -4.03 -5.10
N ALA A 15 -16.39 -3.57 -3.87
CA ALA A 15 -16.37 -2.13 -3.53
C ALA A 15 -15.01 -1.46 -3.82
N ALA A 16 -13.92 -2.23 -3.80
CA ALA A 16 -12.57 -1.73 -4.02
C ALA A 16 -11.64 -2.83 -4.52
N ILE A 17 -10.53 -2.42 -5.14
CA ILE A 17 -9.42 -3.28 -5.51
C ILE A 17 -8.11 -2.59 -5.12
N MET A 18 -7.21 -3.34 -4.48
CA MET A 18 -5.88 -2.88 -4.10
C MET A 18 -4.82 -3.71 -4.80
N THR A 19 -3.79 -3.06 -5.33
CA THR A 19 -2.65 -3.72 -5.96
C THR A 19 -1.37 -3.43 -5.19
N THR A 20 -0.45 -4.38 -5.30
CA THR A 20 0.91 -4.27 -4.79
C THR A 20 1.86 -4.02 -5.96
N GLU A 21 2.62 -2.94 -5.88
CA GLU A 21 3.56 -2.58 -6.93
C GLU A 21 4.96 -3.13 -6.64
N ALA A 22 5.87 -3.01 -7.61
CA ALA A 22 7.22 -3.57 -7.48
C ALA A 22 7.96 -3.02 -6.24
N ILE A 23 8.60 -3.93 -5.49
CA ILE A 23 9.50 -3.57 -4.39
C ILE A 23 10.81 -3.07 -4.99
N GLN A 24 11.23 -1.86 -4.64
CA GLN A 24 12.49 -1.27 -5.09
C GLN A 24 13.28 -0.66 -3.92
N LYS A 25 14.61 -0.64 -4.05
CA LYS A 25 15.47 0.07 -3.10
C LYS A 25 15.34 1.57 -3.34
N ARG A 26 14.88 2.31 -2.33
CA ARG A 26 14.75 3.77 -2.38
C ARG A 26 15.46 4.41 -1.18
N PRO A 27 16.15 5.54 -1.37
CA PRO A 27 16.62 6.34 -0.25
C PRO A 27 15.42 7.00 0.44
N VAL A 28 15.34 6.88 1.76
CA VAL A 28 14.32 7.51 2.59
C VAL A 28 14.96 8.12 3.83
N VAL A 29 14.33 9.16 4.38
CA VAL A 29 14.78 9.78 5.64
C VAL A 29 14.08 9.10 6.80
N ILE A 30 14.86 8.59 7.76
CA ILE A 30 14.37 7.98 9.01
C ILE A 30 15.27 8.51 10.14
N ASN A 31 14.68 9.13 11.16
CA ASN A 31 15.41 9.73 12.29
C ASN A 31 16.55 10.65 11.82
N ASP A 32 16.23 11.60 10.93
CA ASP A 32 17.16 12.58 10.34
C ASP A 32 18.38 11.99 9.58
N ALA A 33 18.35 10.69 9.26
CA ALA A 33 19.37 10.02 8.47
C ALA A 33 18.81 9.43 7.16
N ILE A 34 19.61 9.44 6.10
CA ILE A 34 19.27 8.77 4.84
C ILE A 34 19.57 7.27 4.99
N ALA A 35 18.54 6.45 4.80
CA ALA A 35 18.64 5.00 4.79
C ALA A 35 18.09 4.41 3.49
N ILE A 36 18.70 3.34 3.00
CA ILE A 36 18.14 2.57 1.89
C ILE A 36 17.11 1.58 2.47
N ARG A 37 15.90 1.60 1.90
CA ARG A 37 14.81 0.70 2.29
C ARG A 37 14.20 0.00 1.08
N SER A 38 13.70 -1.21 1.31
CA SER A 38 12.81 -1.88 0.36
C SER A 38 11.44 -1.21 0.45
N MET A 39 11.06 -0.46 -0.57
CA MET A 39 9.80 0.29 -0.61
C MET A 39 8.90 -0.28 -1.71
N MET A 40 7.60 -0.34 -1.43
CA MET A 40 6.56 -0.65 -2.41
C MET A 40 5.48 0.43 -2.38
N ASN A 41 4.82 0.62 -3.52
CA ASN A 41 3.60 1.42 -3.55
C ASN A 41 2.39 0.47 -3.41
N LEU A 42 1.40 0.90 -2.64
CA LEU A 42 0.06 0.30 -2.63
C LEU A 42 -0.84 1.25 -3.40
N CYS A 43 -1.53 0.74 -4.42
CA CYS A 43 -2.49 1.51 -5.20
C CYS A 43 -3.89 0.95 -4.97
N MET A 44 -4.89 1.81 -4.81
CA MET A 44 -6.26 1.38 -4.57
C MET A 44 -7.23 2.19 -5.41
N SER A 45 -8.14 1.47 -6.05
CA SER A 45 -9.35 2.04 -6.65
C SER A 45 -10.54 1.58 -5.82
N PHE A 46 -11.47 2.49 -5.57
CA PHE A 46 -12.68 2.20 -4.80
C PHE A 46 -13.88 2.92 -5.40
N ASP A 47 -15.07 2.38 -5.17
CA ASP A 47 -16.32 2.97 -5.61
C ASP A 47 -16.72 4.10 -4.66
N HIS A 48 -16.65 5.34 -5.16
CA HIS A 48 -16.99 6.54 -4.39
C HIS A 48 -18.46 6.60 -3.92
N ARG A 49 -19.33 5.74 -4.43
CA ARG A 49 -20.72 5.62 -3.96
C ARG A 49 -20.81 4.82 -2.66
N ILE A 50 -19.81 3.99 -2.36
CA ILE A 50 -19.76 3.09 -1.21
C ILE A 50 -18.79 3.61 -0.16
N ASN A 51 -17.61 4.06 -0.58
CA ASN A 51 -16.56 4.53 0.30
C ASN A 51 -16.13 5.96 -0.06
N ASP A 52 -15.72 6.73 0.93
CA ASP A 52 -15.10 8.03 0.70
C ASP A 52 -13.57 7.97 0.79
N GLY A 53 -12.92 9.12 0.62
CA GLY A 53 -11.46 9.22 0.70
C GLY A 53 -10.91 9.01 2.12
N ALA A 54 -11.66 9.33 3.17
CA ALA A 54 -11.23 9.20 4.55
C ALA A 54 -11.19 7.72 4.98
N GLU A 55 -12.26 6.97 4.69
CA GLU A 55 -12.32 5.53 4.93
C GLU A 55 -11.25 4.78 4.13
N SER A 56 -11.13 5.12 2.85
CA SER A 56 -10.15 4.53 1.94
C SER A 56 -8.71 4.79 2.41
N SER A 57 -8.41 6.02 2.84
CA SER A 57 -7.10 6.37 3.41
C SER A 57 -6.84 5.64 4.73
N ALA A 58 -7.83 5.54 5.62
CA ALA A 58 -7.71 4.83 6.88
C ALA A 58 -7.39 3.34 6.66
N PHE A 59 -8.06 2.70 5.70
CA PHE A 59 -7.76 1.33 5.29
C PHE A 59 -6.33 1.17 4.77
N MET A 60 -5.90 2.04 3.85
CA MET A 60 -4.55 2.01 3.28
C MET A 60 -3.46 2.23 4.36
N GLN A 61 -3.71 3.12 5.32
CA GLN A 61 -2.82 3.31 6.47
C GLN A 61 -2.77 2.08 7.38
N ALA A 62 -3.90 1.41 7.61
CA ALA A 62 -3.94 0.18 8.39
C ALA A 62 -3.16 -0.94 7.69
N MET A 63 -3.31 -1.08 6.37
CA MET A 63 -2.53 -2.03 5.56
C MET A 63 -1.04 -1.73 5.59
N LYS A 64 -0.65 -0.47 5.40
CA LYS A 64 0.74 -0.02 5.55
C LYS A 64 1.32 -0.46 6.91
N ARG A 65 0.65 -0.11 8.01
CA ARG A 65 1.11 -0.47 9.37
C ARG A 65 1.25 -1.98 9.56
N ARG A 66 0.29 -2.76 9.05
CA ARG A 66 0.34 -4.23 9.15
C ARG A 66 1.54 -4.80 8.40
N LEU A 67 1.80 -4.33 7.18
CA LEU A 67 2.94 -4.78 6.38
C LEU A 67 4.29 -4.36 6.99
N GLU A 68 4.38 -3.13 7.50
CA GLU A 68 5.60 -2.63 8.17
C GLU A 68 5.89 -3.33 9.51
N ALA A 69 4.87 -3.91 10.16
CA ALA A 69 5.02 -4.65 11.41
C ALA A 69 5.51 -6.10 11.22
N ILE A 70 5.56 -6.60 9.99
CA ILE A 70 6.04 -7.97 9.72
C ILE A 70 7.55 -8.02 9.94
N GLY A 71 7.98 -8.89 10.84
CA GLY A 71 9.38 -9.14 11.16
C GLY A 71 9.68 -10.62 11.37
N PRO A 72 10.93 -10.96 11.76
CA PRO A 72 11.37 -12.36 11.92
C PRO A 72 10.57 -13.19 12.93
N ASN A 73 9.85 -12.52 13.84
CA ASN A 73 9.06 -13.15 14.89
C ASN A 73 7.54 -13.14 14.60
N THR A 74 7.13 -12.68 13.42
CA THR A 74 5.72 -12.68 13.03
C THR A 74 5.33 -14.08 12.55
N THR A 75 4.40 -14.72 13.28
CA THR A 75 3.83 -16.03 12.87
C THR A 75 2.83 -15.84 11.74
N ALA A 76 2.81 -16.77 10.78
CA ALA A 76 1.90 -16.78 9.64
C ALA A 76 0.45 -17.09 10.05
#